data_AF-A0ABD6ESA2-F1
#
_entry.id   AF-A0ABD6ESA2-F1
#
_cell.length_a   1.000
_cell.length_b   1.000
_cell.length_c   1.000
_cell.angle_alpha   90.00
_cell.angle_beta   90.00
_cell.angle_gamma   90.00
#
_symmetry.space_group_name_H-M   'P 1'
#
loop_
_entity.id
_entity.type
_entity.pdbx_description
1 polymer ?
#
loop_
_entity_poly.entity_id
_entity_poly.type
_entity_poly.pdbx_seq_one_letter_code
_entity_poly.pdbx_strand_id
1 'polypeptide(L)'
;MKPSQALPTAHSGSEEVSSDQPQSSALLDFTCHICGMHERCRFGPIAVNSRTHTYKYAEEVYYLMNPFRNRNKVDEKRISEDNKSSGTRQSNSVTIFDFFVIGSLCAICGQSVCVDEACSVFYSKTFCSQCVLRERQYFPEEIVKQVEQTKNACKRKEQEQAKAKATNTTNG
;
A
#
# COMPACT_ATOMS: atom_id res chain seq x y z
N MET A 1 8.62 27.77 -36.03
CA MET A 1 7.89 27.15 -37.15
C MET A 1 8.55 25.82 -37.54
N LYS A 2 7.98 24.71 -37.08
CA LYS A 2 7.83 23.39 -37.76
C LYS A 2 7.09 22.45 -36.79
N PRO A 3 6.26 21.52 -37.29
CA PRO A 3 5.06 21.06 -36.58
C PRO A 3 5.27 19.79 -35.75
N SER A 4 4.45 19.73 -34.69
CA SER A 4 4.24 18.61 -33.76
C SER A 4 3.55 17.44 -34.45
N GLN A 5 4.05 16.22 -34.21
CA GLN A 5 3.45 14.97 -34.68
C GLN A 5 2.44 14.41 -33.67
N ALA A 6 1.55 13.59 -34.22
CA ALA A 6 0.25 13.16 -33.72
C ALA A 6 0.20 12.41 -32.38
N LEU A 7 -0.94 12.62 -31.73
CA LEU A 7 -1.55 11.82 -30.66
C LEU A 7 -1.99 10.44 -31.20
N PRO A 8 -1.91 9.33 -30.44
CA PRO A 8 -2.65 8.12 -30.76
C PRO A 8 -4.02 8.10 -30.06
N THR A 9 -5.03 7.93 -30.92
CA THR A 9 -6.46 7.80 -30.65
C THR A 9 -6.81 6.48 -29.98
N ALA A 10 -7.84 6.51 -29.13
CA ALA A 10 -8.46 5.36 -28.51
C ALA A 10 -8.98 4.35 -29.54
N HIS A 11 -8.71 3.06 -29.30
CA HIS A 11 -9.46 1.96 -29.90
C HIS A 11 -10.30 1.28 -28.82
N SER A 12 -11.61 1.42 -29.01
CA SER A 12 -12.69 0.64 -28.44
C SER A 12 -12.62 -0.80 -28.98
N GLY A 13 -12.57 -1.76 -28.05
CA GLY A 13 -12.72 -3.19 -28.30
C GLY A 13 -13.39 -3.81 -27.07
N SER A 14 -14.64 -4.22 -27.23
CA SER A 14 -15.40 -4.99 -26.26
C SER A 14 -14.87 -6.42 -26.25
N GLU A 15 -14.13 -6.78 -25.20
CA GLU A 15 -13.84 -8.16 -24.86
C GLU A 15 -14.50 -8.47 -23.52
N GLU A 16 -15.48 -9.36 -23.57
CA GLU A 16 -16.14 -9.92 -22.40
C GLU A 16 -15.11 -10.75 -21.62
N VAL A 17 -14.66 -10.24 -20.48
CA VAL A 17 -13.72 -10.95 -19.60
C VAL A 17 -14.50 -11.86 -18.66
N SER A 18 -14.48 -13.15 -19.00
CA SER A 18 -14.91 -14.25 -18.14
C SER A 18 -14.06 -14.32 -16.87
N SER A 19 -14.72 -14.48 -15.73
CA SER A 19 -14.13 -14.78 -14.43
C SER A 19 -13.33 -16.08 -14.48
N ASP A 20 -12.01 -16.00 -14.56
CA ASP A 20 -11.04 -16.95 -14.02
C ASP A 20 -9.63 -16.45 -14.38
N GLN A 21 -9.14 -15.42 -13.67
CA GLN A 21 -7.72 -15.07 -13.71
C GLN A 21 -6.99 -15.77 -12.56
N PRO A 22 -5.92 -16.53 -12.83
CA PRO A 22 -5.14 -17.18 -11.79
C PRO A 22 -4.50 -16.08 -10.94
N GLN A 23 -4.86 -16.01 -9.67
CA GLN A 23 -4.10 -15.25 -8.69
C GLN A 23 -2.66 -15.72 -8.78
N SER A 24 -1.77 -14.91 -9.37
CA SER A 24 -0.37 -15.27 -9.47
C SER A 24 0.15 -15.44 -8.05
N SER A 25 0.42 -16.69 -7.66
CA SER A 25 0.99 -17.02 -6.35
C SER A 25 2.42 -16.50 -6.18
N ALA A 26 3.01 -15.94 -7.25
CA ALA A 26 4.32 -15.34 -7.27
C ALA A 26 4.32 -14.03 -6.45
N LEU A 27 5.30 -13.92 -5.55
CA LEU A 27 5.62 -12.66 -4.91
C LEU A 27 6.33 -11.75 -5.94
N LEU A 28 6.00 -10.47 -5.89
CA LEU A 28 6.64 -9.40 -6.66
C LEU A 28 7.67 -8.69 -5.78
N ASP A 29 8.74 -8.21 -6.41
CA ASP A 29 9.70 -7.31 -5.76
C ASP A 29 9.12 -5.89 -5.74
N PHE A 30 8.60 -5.47 -4.59
CA PHE A 30 8.17 -4.10 -4.36
C PHE A 30 9.36 -3.24 -3.94
N THR A 31 9.53 -2.07 -4.55
CA THR A 31 10.46 -1.03 -4.10
C THR A 31 9.72 0.30 -4.00
N CYS A 32 9.77 0.97 -2.85
CA CYS A 32 9.27 2.33 -2.73
C CYS A 32 10.15 3.29 -3.51
N HIS A 33 9.57 4.01 -4.47
CA HIS A 33 10.27 5.00 -5.30
C HIS A 33 10.80 6.21 -4.51
N ILE A 34 10.34 6.44 -3.28
CA ILE A 34 10.76 7.57 -2.45
C ILE A 34 11.91 7.20 -1.51
N CYS A 35 11.75 6.15 -0.70
CA CYS A 35 12.71 5.78 0.33
C CYS A 35 13.52 4.51 0.01
N GLY A 36 13.19 3.81 -1.07
CA GLY A 36 13.87 2.55 -1.44
C GLY A 36 13.46 1.34 -0.59
N MET A 37 12.47 1.46 0.30
CA MET A 37 11.96 0.30 1.07
C MET A 37 11.59 -0.83 0.11
N HIS A 38 12.22 -1.98 0.30
CA HIS A 38 12.11 -3.13 -0.59
C HIS A 38 11.53 -4.34 0.15
N GLU A 39 10.57 -5.04 -0.47
CA GLU A 39 9.96 -6.25 0.09
C GLU A 39 9.40 -7.15 -1.01
N ARG A 40 9.40 -8.47 -0.80
CA ARG A 40 8.70 -9.42 -1.66
C ARG A 40 7.27 -9.64 -1.21
N CYS A 41 6.30 -9.14 -1.97
CA CYS A 41 4.91 -9.07 -1.54
C CYS A 41 3.94 -9.46 -2.67
N ARG A 42 2.64 -9.37 -2.39
CA ARG A 42 1.58 -9.53 -3.40
C ARG A 42 1.09 -8.15 -3.82
N PHE A 43 0.61 -8.02 -5.05
CA PHE A 43 -0.07 -6.83 -5.54
C PHE A 43 -1.43 -7.20 -6.09
N GLY A 44 -2.44 -6.38 -5.82
CA GLY A 44 -3.76 -6.52 -6.42
C GLY A 44 -4.89 -6.07 -5.51
N PRO A 45 -6.14 -6.35 -5.90
CA PRO A 45 -7.31 -5.97 -5.12
C PRO A 45 -7.42 -6.82 -3.85
N ILE A 46 -7.82 -6.17 -2.76
CA ILE A 46 -8.22 -6.85 -1.52
C ILE A 46 -9.71 -6.59 -1.30
N ALA A 47 -10.49 -7.66 -1.36
CA ALA A 47 -11.91 -7.66 -1.04
C ALA A 47 -12.24 -8.90 -0.20
N VAL A 48 -13.00 -8.70 0.87
CA VAL A 48 -13.48 -9.76 1.76
C VAL A 48 -14.98 -9.59 1.96
N ASN A 49 -15.72 -10.64 1.58
CA ASN A 49 -17.15 -10.71 1.78
C ASN A 49 -17.45 -11.42 3.10
N SER A 50 -18.10 -10.72 4.02
CA SER A 50 -18.79 -11.35 5.16
C SER A 50 -20.28 -11.52 4.83
N ARG A 51 -21.03 -12.18 5.71
CA ARG A 51 -22.48 -12.39 5.51
C ARG A 51 -23.27 -11.08 5.42
N THR A 52 -22.82 -10.02 6.09
CA THR A 52 -23.55 -8.76 6.22
C THR A 52 -22.82 -7.55 5.64
N HIS A 53 -21.50 -7.61 5.48
CA HIS A 53 -20.67 -6.52 5.00
C HIS A 53 -19.56 -7.00 4.07
N THR A 54 -19.25 -6.21 3.03
CA THR A 54 -18.07 -6.42 2.19
C THR A 54 -17.05 -5.34 2.52
N TYR A 55 -15.86 -5.75 2.96
CA TYR A 55 -14.73 -4.85 3.18
C TYR A 55 -13.83 -4.92 1.95
N LYS A 56 -13.50 -3.77 1.37
CA LYS A 56 -12.57 -3.68 0.24
C LYS A 56 -11.65 -2.47 0.38
N TYR A 57 -10.42 -2.62 -0.08
CA TYR A 57 -9.58 -1.46 -0.35
C TYR A 57 -10.06 -0.78 -1.63
N ALA A 58 -10.00 0.55 -1.67
CA ALA A 58 -10.45 1.33 -2.82
C ALA A 58 -9.52 1.18 -4.04
N GLU A 59 -8.28 0.77 -3.81
CA GLU A 59 -7.22 0.64 -4.82
C GLU A 59 -6.58 -0.74 -4.74
N GLU A 60 -5.90 -1.13 -5.81
CA GLU A 60 -4.95 -2.24 -5.77
C GLU A 60 -3.75 -1.84 -4.93
N VAL A 61 -3.35 -2.72 -4.02
CA VAL A 61 -2.31 -2.42 -3.03
C VAL A 61 -1.24 -3.49 -3.03
N TYR A 62 -0.06 -3.11 -2.57
CA TYR A 62 1.00 -4.04 -2.20
C TYR A 62 0.76 -4.52 -0.78
N TYR A 63 0.70 -5.83 -0.58
CA TYR A 63 0.38 -6.41 0.72
C TYR A 63 1.13 -7.71 1.00
N LEU A 64 1.31 -7.97 2.28
CA LEU A 64 1.71 -9.25 2.83
C LEU A 64 0.51 -9.93 3.46
N MET A 65 0.54 -11.26 3.52
CA MET A 65 -0.32 -11.95 4.47
C MET A 65 0.18 -11.60 5.87
N ASN A 66 -0.71 -11.14 6.75
CA ASN A 66 -0.36 -10.65 8.07
C ASN A 66 0.45 -11.71 8.85
N PRO A 67 1.75 -11.49 9.10
CA PRO A 67 2.62 -12.50 9.72
C PRO A 67 2.36 -12.64 11.23
N PHE A 68 1.66 -11.68 11.84
CA PHE A 68 1.31 -11.68 13.25
C PHE A 68 -0.05 -12.35 13.53
N ARG A 69 -0.76 -12.78 12.48
CA ARG A 69 -1.97 -13.59 12.63
C ARG A 69 -1.58 -15.04 12.87
N ASN A 70 -1.85 -15.55 14.06
CA ASN A 70 -1.75 -16.97 14.34
C ASN A 70 -2.91 -17.71 13.66
N ARG A 71 -2.69 -18.15 12.42
CA ARG A 71 -3.68 -18.87 11.60
C ARG A 71 -4.02 -20.27 12.13
N ASN A 72 -3.23 -20.77 13.08
CA ASN A 72 -3.39 -22.11 13.64
C ASN A 72 -4.28 -22.13 14.89
N LYS A 73 -4.65 -20.96 15.44
CA LYS A 73 -5.56 -20.85 16.59
C LYS A 73 -6.85 -20.17 16.16
N VAL A 74 -7.97 -20.81 16.45
CA VAL A 74 -9.28 -20.14 16.40
C VAL A 74 -9.24 -19.04 17.46
N ASP A 75 -9.52 -17.80 17.06
CA ASP A 75 -9.57 -16.64 17.96
C ASP A 75 -10.75 -16.85 18.93
N GLU A 76 -10.51 -17.51 20.08
CA GLU A 76 -11.58 -17.85 21.04
C GLU A 76 -12.33 -16.63 21.57
N LYS A 77 -11.68 -15.45 21.61
CA LYS A 77 -12.31 -14.17 22.00
C LYS A 77 -13.38 -13.66 21.03
N ARG A 78 -13.55 -14.29 19.85
CA ARG A 78 -14.56 -13.94 18.85
C ARG A 78 -15.74 -14.92 18.79
N ILE A 79 -15.69 -15.99 19.56
CA ILE A 79 -16.80 -16.92 19.68
C ILE A 79 -17.75 -16.33 20.72
N SER A 80 -18.86 -15.75 20.26
CA SER A 80 -20.04 -15.56 21.10
C SER A 80 -20.34 -16.86 21.83
N GLU A 81 -20.48 -16.82 23.16
CA GLU A 81 -20.49 -17.98 24.07
C GLU A 81 -21.58 -19.04 23.81
N ASP A 82 -22.44 -18.87 22.81
CA ASP A 82 -23.68 -19.63 22.64
C ASP A 82 -23.56 -20.95 21.87
N ASN A 83 -22.38 -21.39 21.42
CA ASN A 83 -22.27 -22.69 20.70
C ASN A 83 -21.04 -23.51 21.11
N LYS A 84 -21.00 -23.96 22.36
CA LYS A 84 -20.23 -25.13 22.77
C LYS A 84 -20.98 -26.40 22.36
N SER A 85 -20.82 -26.83 21.11
CA SER A 85 -21.19 -28.18 20.70
C SER A 85 -20.38 -28.61 19.49
N SER A 86 -19.61 -29.68 19.70
CA SER A 86 -19.27 -30.68 18.69
C SER A 86 -18.36 -30.22 17.54
N GLY A 87 -17.09 -30.60 17.65
CA GLY A 87 -16.04 -30.20 16.72
C GLY A 87 -16.38 -30.47 15.26
N THR A 88 -16.08 -29.51 14.39
CA THR A 88 -15.89 -29.68 12.94
C THR A 88 -15.45 -28.33 12.33
N ARG A 89 -14.36 -28.38 11.55
CA ARG A 89 -13.87 -27.42 10.54
C ARG A 89 -13.49 -26.01 11.02
N GLN A 90 -12.18 -25.77 11.05
CA GLN A 90 -11.57 -24.44 11.03
C GLN A 90 -12.33 -23.55 10.03
N SER A 91 -13.01 -22.52 10.52
CA SER A 91 -13.53 -21.45 9.69
C SER A 91 -12.33 -20.75 9.08
N ASN A 92 -11.89 -21.21 7.91
CA ASN A 92 -10.81 -20.65 7.10
C ASN A 92 -11.27 -19.34 6.43
N SER A 93 -12.12 -18.57 7.11
CA SER A 93 -12.70 -17.33 6.63
C SER A 93 -11.64 -16.24 6.72
N VAL A 94 -10.98 -15.98 5.59
CA VAL A 94 -10.06 -14.85 5.44
C VAL A 94 -10.82 -13.56 5.74
N THR A 95 -10.26 -12.73 6.62
CA THR A 95 -10.78 -11.42 7.02
C THR A 95 -9.91 -10.29 6.50
N ILE A 96 -10.40 -9.05 6.53
CA ILE A 96 -9.59 -7.89 6.14
C ILE A 96 -8.31 -7.74 6.96
N PHE A 97 -8.29 -8.26 8.19
CA PHE A 97 -7.13 -8.21 9.08
C PHE A 97 -6.06 -9.26 8.79
N ASP A 98 -6.31 -10.16 7.83
CA ASP A 98 -5.33 -11.13 7.36
C ASP A 98 -4.36 -10.53 6.34
N PHE A 99 -4.57 -9.28 5.96
CA PHE A 99 -3.73 -8.53 5.02
C PHE A 99 -2.98 -7.42 5.75
N PHE A 100 -1.69 -7.28 5.45
CA PHE A 100 -0.83 -6.21 5.93
C PHE A 100 -0.38 -5.37 4.73
N VAL A 101 -1.01 -4.22 4.55
CA VAL A 101 -0.74 -3.32 3.41
C VAL A 101 0.56 -2.57 3.65
N ILE A 102 1.47 -2.64 2.68
CA ILE A 102 2.79 -2.01 2.75
C ILE A 102 2.95 -0.84 1.78
N GLY A 103 2.12 -0.76 0.73
CA GLY A 103 2.20 0.31 -0.26
C GLY A 103 1.07 0.29 -1.30
N SER A 104 1.10 1.26 -2.20
CA SER A 104 0.19 1.40 -3.34
C SER A 104 0.93 2.06 -4.52
N LEU A 105 0.25 2.25 -5.64
CA LEU A 105 0.72 3.04 -6.76
C LEU A 105 0.31 4.51 -6.58
N CYS A 106 1.20 5.45 -6.90
CA CYS A 106 0.82 6.85 -6.93
C CYS A 106 -0.14 7.14 -8.10
N ALA A 107 -1.29 7.73 -7.84
CA ALA A 107 -2.30 8.02 -8.85
C ALA A 107 -1.88 9.09 -9.90
N ILE A 108 -0.80 9.84 -9.66
CA ILE A 108 -0.27 10.83 -10.62
C ILE A 108 0.85 10.23 -11.49
N CYS A 109 1.82 9.54 -10.90
CA CYS A 109 2.99 9.06 -11.65
C CYS A 109 3.06 7.54 -11.83
N GLY A 110 2.13 6.77 -11.26
CA GLY A 110 2.10 5.32 -11.33
C GLY A 110 3.23 4.60 -10.59
N GLN A 111 4.12 5.31 -9.88
CA GLN A 111 5.24 4.70 -9.17
C GLN A 111 4.79 4.05 -7.86
N SER A 112 5.40 2.93 -7.50
CA SER A 112 5.21 2.23 -6.23
C SER A 112 5.70 3.09 -5.06
N VAL A 113 4.86 3.26 -4.05
CA VAL A 113 5.19 4.00 -2.83
C VAL A 113 4.67 3.29 -1.60
N CYS A 114 5.46 3.31 -0.54
CA CYS A 114 5.06 2.71 0.73
C CYS A 114 4.05 3.60 1.47
N VAL A 115 3.38 3.02 2.46
CA VAL A 115 2.39 3.70 3.32
C VAL A 115 3.00 4.71 4.32
N ASP A 116 4.33 4.85 4.35
CA ASP A 116 4.99 5.82 5.22
C ASP A 116 4.58 7.27 4.86
N GLU A 117 4.28 8.07 5.87
CA GLU A 117 3.78 9.44 5.72
C GLU A 117 4.77 10.40 5.04
N ALA A 118 6.08 10.09 5.05
CA ALA A 118 7.08 10.85 4.30
C ALA A 118 7.05 10.51 2.79
N CYS A 119 6.53 9.33 2.45
CA CYS A 119 6.54 8.77 1.10
C CYS A 119 5.21 8.96 0.38
N SER A 120 4.08 8.80 1.06
CA SER A 120 2.77 8.90 0.45
C SER A 120 1.69 9.40 1.41
N VAL A 121 0.57 9.82 0.83
CA VAL A 121 -0.67 10.17 1.54
C VAL A 121 -1.84 9.54 0.81
N PHE A 122 -2.83 9.05 1.57
CA PHE A 122 -4.13 8.65 1.02
C PHE A 122 -5.14 9.77 1.22
N TYR A 123 -5.83 10.15 0.14
CA TYR A 123 -6.96 11.07 0.19
C TYR A 123 -8.19 10.42 -0.44
N SER A 124 -8.36 10.57 -1.76
CA SER A 124 -9.27 9.76 -2.57
C SER A 124 -8.56 8.55 -3.20
N LYS A 125 -7.24 8.68 -3.35
CA LYS A 125 -6.27 7.75 -3.93
C LYS A 125 -4.93 7.92 -3.21
N THR A 126 -3.98 7.03 -3.42
CA THR A 126 -2.61 7.21 -2.94
C THR A 126 -1.82 8.18 -3.85
N PHE A 127 -1.16 9.17 -3.24
CA PHE A 127 -0.28 10.10 -3.93
C PHE A 127 1.10 10.11 -3.27
N CYS A 128 2.18 10.03 -4.05
CA CYS A 128 3.52 10.14 -3.50
C CYS A 128 3.80 11.58 -3.08
N SER A 129 4.66 11.75 -2.09
CA SER A 129 4.99 13.05 -1.53
C SER A 129 5.61 14.00 -2.56
N GLN A 130 6.31 13.48 -3.59
CA GLN A 130 6.81 14.32 -4.68
C GLN A 130 5.69 14.88 -5.55
N CYS A 131 4.69 14.06 -5.89
CA CYS A 131 3.55 14.47 -6.69
C CYS A 131 2.65 15.47 -5.94
N VAL A 132 2.43 15.28 -4.64
CA VAL A 132 1.67 16.22 -3.80
C VAL A 132 2.33 17.60 -3.80
N LEU A 133 3.65 17.68 -3.64
CA LEU A 133 4.37 18.96 -3.62
C LEU A 133 4.43 19.63 -5.00
N ARG A 134 4.58 18.84 -6.06
CA ARG A 134 4.59 19.35 -7.44
C ARG A 134 3.24 19.91 -7.84
N GLU A 135 2.16 19.19 -7.50
CA GLU A 135 0.79 19.52 -7.88
C GLU A 135 0.02 20.20 -6.73
N ARG A 136 0.73 20.89 -5.82
CA ARG A 136 0.20 21.41 -4.55
C ARG A 136 -1.08 22.24 -4.65
N GLN A 137 -1.30 22.91 -5.79
CA GLN A 137 -2.50 23.72 -6.05
C GLN A 137 -3.80 22.89 -6.15
N TYR A 138 -3.70 21.58 -6.39
CA TYR A 138 -4.83 20.66 -6.49
C TYR A 138 -5.10 19.89 -5.19
N PHE A 139 -4.29 20.11 -4.16
CA PHE A 139 -4.43 19.47 -2.85
C PHE A 139 -4.85 20.49 -1.79
N PRO A 140 -5.67 20.09 -0.81
CA PRO A 140 -5.93 20.91 0.37
C PRO A 140 -4.62 21.34 1.06
N GLU A 141 -4.55 22.59 1.50
CA GLU A 141 -3.34 23.17 2.11
C GLU A 141 -2.82 22.35 3.30
N GLU A 142 -3.72 21.78 4.10
CA GLU A 142 -3.37 20.94 5.24
C GLU A 142 -2.57 19.70 4.83
N ILE A 143 -2.94 19.04 3.72
CA ILE A 143 -2.23 17.87 3.21
C ILE A 143 -0.83 18.27 2.72
N VAL A 144 -0.74 19.37 1.98
CA VAL A 144 0.54 19.88 1.46
C VAL A 144 1.48 20.18 2.63
N LYS A 145 0.99 20.90 3.64
CA LYS A 145 1.74 21.28 4.83
C LYS A 145 2.21 20.06 5.63
N GLN A 146 1.34 19.08 5.84
CA GLN A 146 1.70 17.83 6.53
C GLN A 146 2.84 17.13 5.82
N VAL A 147 2.75 16.97 4.49
CA VAL A 147 3.79 16.32 3.69
C VAL A 147 5.13 17.08 3.76
N GLU A 148 5.11 18.41 3.68
CA GLU A 148 6.32 19.23 3.82
C GLU A 148 6.98 19.06 5.19
N GLN A 149 6.19 19.10 6.27
CA GLN A 149 6.67 18.94 7.64
C GLN A 149 7.29 17.57 7.87
N THR A 150 6.62 16.49 7.44
CA THR A 150 7.11 15.13 7.61
C THR A 150 8.40 14.89 6.82
N LYS A 151 8.48 15.36 5.56
CA LYS A 151 9.73 15.27 4.77
C LYS A 151 10.88 16.02 5.42
N ASN A 152 10.64 17.22 5.94
CA ASN A 152 11.68 18.01 6.62
C ASN A 152 12.11 17.38 7.94
N ALA A 153 11.20 16.77 8.69
CA ALA A 153 11.52 16.01 9.89
C ALA A 153 12.40 14.78 9.57
N CYS A 154 12.09 14.04 8.51
CA CYS A 154 12.89 12.88 8.08
C CYS A 154 14.32 13.29 7.71
N LYS A 155 14.47 14.32 6.86
CA LYS A 155 15.79 14.85 6.45
C LYS A 155 16.66 15.28 7.63
N ARG A 156 16.06 15.93 8.65
CA ARG A 156 16.80 16.35 9.85
C ARG A 156 17.35 15.14 10.61
N LYS A 157 16.51 14.12 10.83
CA LYS A 157 16.93 12.87 11.50
C LYS A 157 18.03 12.14 10.72
N GLU A 158 17.93 12.06 9.40
CA GLU A 158 18.96 11.44 8.55
C GLU A 158 20.31 12.19 8.66
N GLN A 159 20.29 13.53 8.62
CA GLN A 159 21.49 14.36 8.77
C GLN A 159 22.14 14.21 10.15
N GLU A 160 21.33 14.16 11.21
CA GLU A 160 21.81 13.93 12.58
C GLU A 160 22.45 12.54 12.72
N GLN A 161 21.81 11.50 12.17
CA GLN A 161 22.36 10.14 12.16
C GLN A 161 23.65 10.03 11.35
N ALA A 162 23.74 10.70 10.20
CA ALA A 162 24.96 10.72 9.39
C ALA A 162 26.12 11.41 10.12
N LYS A 163 25.85 12.54 10.80
CA LYS A 163 26.85 13.23 11.63
C LYS A 163 27.34 12.36 12.78
N ALA A 164 26.43 11.68 13.49
CA ALA A 164 26.78 10.79 14.60
C ALA A 164 27.66 9.59 14.16
N LYS A 165 27.39 9.04 12.97
CA LYS A 165 28.22 7.96 12.38
C LYS A 165 29.62 8.45 12.00
N ALA A 166 29.74 9.66 11.45
CA ALA A 166 31.03 10.25 11.08
C ALA A 166 31.93 10.49 12.30
N THR A 167 31.36 10.96 13.43
CA THR A 167 32.12 11.18 14.67
C THR A 167 32.65 9.91 15.32
N ASN A 168 32.00 8.75 15.12
CA ASN A 168 32.45 7.48 15.68
C ASN A 168 33.54 6.77 14.84
N THR A 169 33.70 7.15 13.56
CA THR A 169 34.69 6.51 12.66
C THR A 169 36.10 7.10 12.85
N THR A 170 36.22 8.31 13.39
CA THR A 170 37.51 9.02 13.56
C THR A 170 38.25 8.66 14.85
N ASN A 171 37.62 7.89 15.75
CA ASN A 171 38.19 7.53 17.06
C ASN A 171 38.61 6.05 17.17
N GLY A 172 38.77 5.34 16.04
CA GLY A 172 39.13 3.92 15.97
C GLY A 172 40.48 3.68 15.31
#